data_AF-B8MG19-F1
#
_entry.id   AF-B8MG19-F1
#
_cell.length_a   1.000
_cell.length_b   1.000
_cell.length_c   1.000
_cell.angle_alpha   90.00
_cell.angle_beta   90.00
_cell.angle_gamma   90.00
#
_symmetry.space_group_name_H-M   'P 1'
#
loop_
_entity.id
_entity.type
_entity.pdbx_description
1 polymer ?
#
loop_
_entity_poly.entity_id
_entity_poly.type
_entity_poly.pdbx_seq_one_letter_code
_entity_poly.pdbx_strand_id
1 'polypeptide(L)'
;MKFSIASSLTLLATSVAALPSGFVARQSYDNITFTIINDQTGAQAAATVLIDGIPNGFQDLFGSSPLASNGKILATSTQLIAFPQGVDCAITNSAQAVVGHLTPSHTWLDLDGNPNAAIPVDVSGDSITCSF
;
A
#
# COMPACT_ATOMS: atom_id res chain seq x y z
N MET A 1 21.65 54.21 -66.69
CA MET A 1 20.69 53.33 -65.97
C MET A 1 21.36 52.00 -65.67
N LYS A 2 21.01 51.43 -64.52
CA LYS A 2 21.18 50.04 -64.03
C LYS A 2 22.30 49.78 -63.01
N PHE A 3 21.78 49.40 -61.85
CA PHE A 3 22.37 49.01 -60.58
C PHE A 3 22.91 47.58 -60.65
N SER A 4 23.91 47.26 -59.80
CA SER A 4 24.09 45.89 -59.26
C SER A 4 24.74 45.95 -57.89
N ILE A 5 23.90 45.85 -56.86
CA ILE A 5 24.26 45.42 -55.50
C ILE A 5 23.57 44.07 -55.31
N ALA A 6 24.26 43.07 -54.75
CA ALA A 6 23.73 42.21 -53.69
C ALA A 6 24.70 41.06 -53.38
N SER A 7 25.31 41.15 -52.20
CA SER A 7 25.95 40.03 -51.50
C SER A 7 24.86 39.16 -50.86
N SER A 8 24.89 37.86 -51.10
CA SER A 8 23.95 36.91 -50.50
C SER A 8 24.65 36.16 -49.37
N LEU A 9 24.35 36.52 -48.11
CA LEU A 9 24.78 35.79 -46.92
C LEU A 9 23.59 34.96 -46.41
N THR A 10 23.58 33.65 -46.66
CA THR A 10 22.55 32.75 -46.16
C THR A 10 22.98 32.17 -44.81
N LEU A 11 22.34 32.60 -43.72
CA LEU A 11 22.41 31.90 -42.43
C LEU A 11 21.33 30.80 -42.38
N LEU A 12 21.77 29.55 -42.25
CA LEU A 12 20.90 28.44 -41.86
C LEU A 12 20.76 28.45 -40.34
N ALA A 13 19.56 28.77 -39.83
CA ALA A 13 19.23 28.61 -38.42
C ALA A 13 18.61 27.22 -38.20
N THR A 14 19.30 26.35 -37.48
CA THR A 14 18.77 25.06 -37.01
C THR A 14 18.11 25.26 -35.65
N SER A 15 16.78 25.30 -35.62
CA SER A 15 16.01 25.31 -34.37
C SER A 15 15.77 23.88 -33.89
N VAL A 16 16.50 23.44 -32.85
CA VAL A 16 16.18 22.23 -32.08
C VAL A 16 15.11 22.59 -31.06
N ALA A 17 13.86 22.18 -31.34
CA ALA A 17 12.79 22.24 -30.36
C ALA A 17 12.92 21.04 -29.41
N ALA A 18 13.47 21.27 -28.21
CA ALA A 18 13.36 20.31 -27.12
C ALA A 18 11.91 20.33 -26.61
N LEU A 19 11.14 19.28 -26.90
CA LEU A 19 9.82 19.08 -26.32
C LEU A 19 9.98 18.95 -24.79
N PRO A 20 9.17 19.65 -23.97
CA PRO A 20 9.18 19.44 -22.54
C PRO A 20 8.78 17.98 -22.28
N SER A 21 9.63 17.28 -21.52
CA SER A 21 9.37 15.92 -21.04
C SER A 21 7.98 15.92 -20.38
N GLY A 22 7.06 15.11 -20.91
CA GLY A 22 5.70 15.03 -20.42
C GLY A 22 5.70 14.82 -18.91
N PHE A 23 5.02 15.70 -18.19
CA PHE A 23 4.76 15.54 -16.77
C PHE A 23 3.94 14.25 -16.60
N VAL A 24 4.58 13.17 -16.14
CA VAL A 24 3.85 12.01 -15.64
C VAL A 24 3.13 12.49 -14.37
N ALA A 25 1.80 12.56 -14.40
CA ALA A 25 1.02 12.86 -13.22
C ALA A 25 1.39 11.85 -12.13
N ARG A 26 1.84 12.34 -10.97
CA ARG A 26 2.15 11.49 -9.82
C ARG A 26 0.83 10.83 -9.38
N GLN A 27 0.74 9.51 -9.46
CA GLN A 27 -0.40 8.79 -8.89
C GLN A 27 -0.45 9.11 -7.40
N SER A 28 -1.59 9.63 -6.94
CA SER A 28 -1.86 9.87 -5.52
C SER A 28 -2.73 8.73 -5.04
N TYR A 29 -2.28 8.03 -4.01
CA TYR A 29 -3.02 6.97 -3.37
C TYR A 29 -3.47 7.43 -1.98
N ASP A 30 -4.69 7.06 -1.61
CA ASP A 30 -5.16 7.22 -0.25
C ASP A 30 -4.49 6.18 0.66
N ASN A 31 -4.57 6.41 1.97
CA ASN A 31 -4.03 5.50 2.98
C ASN A 31 -5.15 4.85 3.77
N ILE A 32 -4.89 3.65 4.28
CA ILE A 32 -5.65 3.05 5.37
C ILE A 32 -4.75 2.81 6.57
N THR A 33 -5.34 2.81 7.76
CA THR A 33 -4.69 2.37 9.00
C THR A 33 -5.51 1.25 9.61
N PHE A 34 -4.82 0.17 9.95
CA PHE A 34 -5.40 -0.99 10.61
C PHE A 34 -4.52 -1.39 11.80
N THR A 35 -5.10 -2.14 12.73
CA THR A 35 -4.40 -2.68 13.90
C THR A 35 -4.53 -4.19 13.92
N ILE A 36 -3.47 -4.88 14.34
CA ILE A 36 -3.53 -6.29 14.75
C ILE A 36 -3.50 -6.34 16.28
N ILE A 37 -4.20 -7.31 16.85
CA ILE A 37 -4.47 -7.40 18.29
C ILE A 37 -4.21 -8.85 18.73
N ASN A 38 -3.66 -8.99 19.94
CA ASN A 38 -3.62 -10.26 20.66
C ASN A 38 -4.48 -10.14 21.91
N ASP A 39 -5.71 -10.60 21.83
CA ASP A 39 -6.73 -10.45 22.86
C ASP A 39 -6.39 -11.19 24.17
N GLN A 40 -5.48 -12.19 24.12
CA GLN A 40 -5.02 -12.88 25.33
C GLN A 40 -4.03 -12.08 26.16
N THR A 41 -3.20 -11.27 25.50
CA THR A 41 -2.14 -10.48 26.16
C THR A 41 -2.49 -9.00 26.28
N GLY A 42 -3.46 -8.53 25.50
CA GLY A 42 -3.80 -7.10 25.34
C GLY A 42 -2.80 -6.33 24.48
N ALA A 43 -1.78 -7.00 23.91
CA ALA A 43 -0.85 -6.36 22.98
C ALA A 43 -1.57 -6.00 21.67
N GLN A 44 -1.22 -4.85 21.09
CA GLN A 44 -1.73 -4.39 19.80
C GLN A 44 -0.69 -3.54 19.07
N ALA A 45 -0.81 -3.46 17.76
CA ALA A 45 0.04 -2.62 16.93
C ALA A 45 -0.72 -2.15 15.68
N ALA A 46 -0.61 -0.85 15.38
CA ALA A 46 -1.22 -0.24 14.22
C ALA A 46 -0.19 0.00 13.10
N ALA A 47 -0.62 -0.14 11.85
CA ALA A 47 0.16 0.17 10.65
C ALA A 47 -0.69 0.92 9.63
N THR A 48 -0.02 1.75 8.83
CA THR A 48 -0.63 2.51 7.74
C THR A 48 -0.05 2.02 6.41
N VAL A 49 -0.93 1.73 5.45
CA VAL A 49 -0.56 1.25 4.10
C VAL A 49 -1.31 2.03 3.03
N LEU A 50 -0.76 2.06 1.82
CA LEU A 50 -1.37 2.70 0.66
C LEU A 50 -2.48 1.82 0.06
N ILE A 51 -3.48 2.47 -0.56
CA ILE A 51 -4.51 1.81 -1.37
C ILE A 51 -4.04 1.75 -2.83
N ASP A 52 -2.95 1.03 -3.07
CA ASP A 52 -2.27 0.93 -4.38
C ASP A 52 -2.28 -0.48 -4.97
N GLY A 53 -2.94 -1.44 -4.31
CA GLY A 53 -2.99 -2.84 -4.71
C GLY A 53 -1.68 -3.60 -4.50
N ILE A 54 -0.70 -3.03 -3.78
CA ILE A 54 0.57 -3.70 -3.48
C ILE A 54 0.47 -4.42 -2.12
N PRO A 55 0.89 -5.69 -2.03
CA PRO A 55 0.90 -6.41 -0.77
C PRO A 55 1.94 -5.85 0.20
N ASN A 56 1.52 -5.61 1.44
CA ASN A 56 2.39 -5.18 2.54
C ASN A 56 2.46 -6.31 3.58
N GLY A 57 3.66 -6.85 3.80
CA GLY A 57 3.89 -8.00 4.68
C GLY A 57 3.82 -7.64 6.16
N PHE A 58 3.19 -8.49 6.96
CA PHE A 58 3.04 -8.25 8.40
C PHE A 58 4.37 -8.26 9.14
N GLN A 59 5.35 -9.04 8.68
CA GLN A 59 6.70 -8.99 9.23
C GLN A 59 7.33 -7.59 9.13
N ASP A 60 7.14 -6.90 8.01
CA ASP A 60 7.68 -5.55 7.80
C ASP A 60 6.92 -4.50 8.61
N LEU A 61 5.59 -4.66 8.71
CA LEU A 61 4.73 -3.72 9.41
C LEU A 61 4.82 -3.86 10.94
N PHE A 62 4.94 -5.08 11.45
CA PHE A 62 4.74 -5.39 12.87
C PHE A 62 5.88 -6.17 13.53
N GLY A 63 6.95 -6.51 12.81
CA GLY A 63 8.05 -7.34 13.31
C GLY A 63 8.86 -6.73 14.46
N SER A 64 8.69 -5.43 14.73
CA SER A 64 9.28 -4.72 15.88
C SER A 64 8.25 -4.32 16.95
N SER A 65 7.00 -4.75 16.80
CA SER A 65 5.91 -4.40 17.71
C SER A 65 5.89 -5.27 18.98
N PRO A 66 5.10 -4.90 20.00
CA PRO A 66 4.89 -5.74 21.18
C PRO A 66 4.28 -7.13 20.90
N LEU A 67 3.72 -7.34 19.71
CA LEU A 67 3.19 -8.65 19.27
C LEU A 67 4.29 -9.59 18.76
N ALA A 68 5.46 -9.03 18.45
CA ALA A 68 6.59 -9.78 17.93
C ALA A 68 7.39 -10.42 19.05
N SER A 69 7.58 -11.74 18.98
CA SER A 69 8.40 -12.51 19.93
C SER A 69 9.03 -13.70 19.22
N ASN A 70 10.34 -13.89 19.41
CA ASN A 70 11.11 -14.99 18.82
C ASN A 70 10.96 -15.12 17.29
N GLY A 71 10.89 -13.99 16.59
CA GLY A 71 10.73 -13.95 15.13
C GLY A 71 9.33 -14.32 14.64
N LYS A 72 8.34 -14.36 15.54
CA LYS A 72 6.93 -14.57 15.21
C LYS A 72 6.10 -13.37 15.63
N ILE A 73 5.01 -13.11 14.92
CA ILE A 73 3.97 -12.14 15.28
C ILE A 73 2.73 -12.94 15.65
N LEU A 74 2.33 -12.89 16.92
CA LEU A 74 1.17 -13.62 17.41
C LEU A 74 -0.02 -12.69 17.58
N ALA A 75 -1.05 -12.88 16.78
CA ALA A 75 -2.28 -12.09 16.80
C ALA A 75 -3.52 -13.01 16.80
N THR A 76 -4.63 -12.47 17.28
CA THR A 76 -5.95 -13.12 17.31
C THR A 76 -6.90 -12.44 16.34
N SER A 77 -6.82 -11.12 16.21
CA SER A 77 -7.73 -10.36 15.36
C SER A 77 -7.06 -9.14 14.72
N THR A 78 -7.75 -8.56 13.75
CA THR A 78 -7.35 -7.33 13.06
C THR A 78 -8.54 -6.42 12.84
N GLN A 79 -8.30 -5.11 12.84
CA GLN A 79 -9.35 -4.10 12.73
C GLN A 79 -8.92 -2.89 11.91
N LEU A 80 -9.78 -2.42 11.01
CA LEU A 80 -9.64 -1.11 10.38
C LEU A 80 -9.96 0.00 11.37
N ILE A 81 -9.07 0.98 11.49
CA ILE A 81 -9.21 2.10 12.43
C ILE A 81 -9.25 3.48 11.76
N ALA A 82 -8.71 3.61 10.54
CA ALA A 82 -8.90 4.80 9.70
C ALA A 82 -8.88 4.40 8.22
N PHE A 83 -9.94 4.71 7.48
CA PHE A 83 -10.14 4.22 6.12
C PHE A 83 -11.14 5.09 5.35
N PRO A 84 -10.98 5.25 4.02
CA PRO A 84 -12.00 5.85 3.16
C PRO A 84 -13.15 4.87 2.89
N GLN A 85 -14.23 5.38 2.33
CA GLN A 85 -15.33 4.54 1.84
C GLN A 85 -14.93 3.83 0.55
N GLY A 86 -15.55 2.66 0.30
CA GLY A 86 -15.32 1.86 -0.91
C GLY A 86 -14.03 1.04 -0.92
N VAL A 87 -13.20 1.10 0.13
CA VAL A 87 -11.99 0.28 0.19
C VAL A 87 -12.31 -1.20 0.43
N ASP A 88 -11.52 -2.06 -0.19
CA ASP A 88 -11.43 -3.49 0.09
C ASP A 88 -9.97 -3.85 0.36
N CYS A 89 -9.70 -4.40 1.55
CA CYS A 89 -8.40 -4.87 1.96
C CYS A 89 -8.41 -6.38 2.19
N ALA A 90 -7.79 -7.13 1.31
CA ALA A 90 -7.64 -8.57 1.45
C ALA A 90 -6.41 -8.90 2.31
N ILE A 91 -6.59 -9.78 3.30
CA ILE A 91 -5.49 -10.39 4.04
C ILE A 91 -5.22 -11.77 3.47
N THR A 92 -3.97 -12.04 3.12
CA THR A 92 -3.53 -13.34 2.60
C THR A 92 -2.46 -13.92 3.51
N ASN A 93 -2.49 -15.24 3.69
CA ASN A 93 -1.49 -15.93 4.48
C ASN A 93 -0.24 -16.27 3.66
N SER A 94 0.76 -16.90 4.29
CA SER A 94 2.00 -17.32 3.65
C SER A 94 1.82 -18.29 2.46
N ALA A 95 0.67 -18.98 2.39
CA ALA A 95 0.28 -19.87 1.29
C ALA A 95 -0.61 -19.17 0.24
N GLN A 96 -0.65 -17.83 0.27
CA GLN A 96 -1.42 -16.98 -0.65
C GLN A 96 -2.93 -17.25 -0.63
N ALA A 97 -3.44 -17.92 0.40
CA ALA A 97 -4.87 -18.09 0.61
C ALA A 97 -5.43 -16.85 1.30
N VAL A 98 -6.60 -16.40 0.85
CA VAL A 98 -7.31 -15.28 1.47
C VAL A 98 -7.85 -15.73 2.83
N VAL A 99 -7.41 -15.04 3.88
CA VAL A 99 -7.89 -15.20 5.25
C VAL A 99 -9.23 -14.47 5.41
N GLY A 100 -9.33 -13.27 4.85
CA GLY A 100 -10.55 -12.49 4.86
C GLY A 100 -10.36 -11.10 4.25
N HIS A 101 -11.46 -10.34 4.24
CA HIS A 101 -11.52 -8.99 3.69
C HIS A 101 -11.91 -8.01 4.78
N LEU A 102 -11.21 -6.88 4.85
CA LEU A 102 -11.55 -5.74 5.66
C LEU A 102 -12.16 -4.65 4.76
N THR A 103 -13.39 -4.24 5.07
CA THR A 103 -14.14 -3.23 4.31
C THR A 103 -14.84 -2.25 5.25
N PRO A 104 -15.40 -1.13 4.76
CA PRO A 104 -16.17 -0.22 5.61
C PRO A 104 -17.38 -0.84 6.31
N SER A 105 -17.95 -1.93 5.75
CA SER A 105 -19.06 -2.68 6.36
C SER A 105 -18.59 -3.89 7.17
N HIS A 106 -17.32 -4.28 7.05
CA HIS A 106 -16.70 -5.39 7.76
C HIS A 106 -15.31 -4.96 8.23
N THR A 107 -15.26 -4.19 9.32
CA THR A 107 -14.04 -3.52 9.77
C THR A 107 -13.17 -4.36 10.68
N TRP A 108 -13.57 -5.59 10.99
CA TRP A 108 -12.88 -6.47 11.94
C TRP A 108 -12.85 -7.88 11.38
N LEU A 109 -11.73 -8.59 11.57
CA LEU A 109 -11.55 -9.96 11.12
C LEU A 109 -10.88 -10.79 12.21
N ASP A 110 -11.41 -11.99 12.40
CA ASP A 110 -10.82 -13.06 13.21
C ASP A 110 -9.72 -13.77 12.42
N LEU A 111 -8.53 -13.93 13.01
CA LEU A 111 -7.36 -14.47 12.29
C LEU A 111 -7.22 -15.98 12.44
N ASP A 112 -7.86 -16.60 13.43
CA ASP A 112 -7.81 -18.05 13.67
C ASP A 112 -8.98 -18.82 13.02
N GLY A 113 -10.05 -18.11 12.63
CA GLY A 113 -11.25 -18.66 12.01
C GLY A 113 -12.21 -19.36 12.98
N ASN A 114 -11.97 -19.24 14.30
CA ASN A 114 -12.78 -19.81 15.36
C ASN A 114 -13.52 -18.69 16.12
N PRO A 115 -14.80 -18.43 15.80
CA PRO A 115 -15.55 -17.35 16.43
C PRO A 115 -15.83 -17.56 17.93
N ASN A 116 -15.48 -18.71 18.49
CA ASN A 116 -15.73 -19.05 19.89
C ASN A 116 -14.51 -18.91 20.80
N ALA A 117 -13.32 -18.62 20.25
CA ALA A 117 -12.10 -18.47 21.03
C ALA A 117 -11.14 -17.50 20.34
N ALA A 118 -10.41 -16.71 21.12
CA ALA A 118 -9.31 -15.90 20.60
C ALA A 118 -8.00 -16.69 20.74
N ILE A 119 -7.68 -17.54 19.77
CA ILE A 119 -6.45 -18.36 19.76
C ILE A 119 -5.37 -17.60 18.99
N PRO A 120 -4.25 -17.19 19.63
CA PRO A 120 -3.17 -16.53 18.92
C PRO A 120 -2.61 -17.43 17.84
N VAL A 121 -2.58 -16.90 16.62
CA VAL A 121 -1.97 -17.54 15.45
C VAL A 121 -0.75 -16.75 15.00
N ASP A 122 0.17 -17.46 14.36
CA ASP A 122 1.38 -16.86 13.78
C ASP A 122 1.05 -16.24 12.43
N VAL A 123 1.03 -14.90 12.39
CA VAL A 123 0.70 -14.11 11.20
C VAL A 123 1.94 -13.48 10.56
N SER A 124 3.13 -13.95 10.90
CA SER A 124 4.38 -13.37 10.41
C SER A 124 4.52 -13.43 8.89
N GLY A 125 3.94 -14.47 8.28
CA GLY A 125 3.95 -14.67 6.84
C GLY A 125 2.77 -14.03 6.11
N ASP A 126 1.89 -13.32 6.81
CA ASP A 126 0.68 -12.75 6.22
C ASP A 126 0.98 -11.40 5.56
N SER A 127 0.08 -10.97 4.69
CA SER A 127 0.14 -9.66 4.05
C SER A 127 -1.25 -9.06 3.86
N ILE A 128 -1.30 -7.73 3.81
CA ILE A 128 -2.51 -6.97 3.46
C ILE A 128 -2.34 -6.30 2.10
N THR A 129 -3.36 -6.38 1.26
CA THR A 129 -3.43 -5.70 -0.04
C THR A 129 -4.72 -4.90 -0.11
N CYS A 130 -4.63 -3.60 -0.38
CA CYS A 130 -5.79 -2.72 -0.38
C CYS A 130 -6.02 -2.06 -1.75
N SER A 131 -7.28 -2.03 -2.18
CA SER A 131 -7.75 -1.38 -3.41
C SER A 131 -9.14 -0.75 -3.21
N PHE A 132 -9.57 0.05 -4.19
CA PHE A 132 -10.95 0.51 -4.31
C PHE A 132 -11.78 -0.40 -5.22
#